data_AF-W0V002-F1
#
_entry.id   AF-W0V002-F1
#
_cell.length_a   1.000
_cell.length_b   1.000
_cell.length_c   1.000
_cell.angle_alpha   90.00
_cell.angle_beta   90.00
_cell.angle_gamma   90.00
#
_symmetry.space_group_name_H-M   'P 1'
#
loop_
_entity.id
_entity.type
_entity.pdbx_description
1 polymer ?
#
loop_
_entity_poly.entity_id
_entity_poly.type
_entity_poly.pdbx_seq_one_letter_code
_entity_poly.pdbx_strand_id
1 'polypeptide(L)'
;MDQQKLRSLVFEKTGVKIDSDDPIFALVALNEAVLAETVERQIALLDAATRELAAQARAAGSLTPLPPLPQAAAPAEAPAAFTPRDKRLLAAAAVICVLSAALALAGQALLFKPAATPVQYDAAKLARAIAKIDPKSRALLQAELQKP
;
A
#
# COMPACT_ATOMS: atom_id res chain seq x y z
N MET A 1 -6.73 -16.18 -11.82
CA MET A 1 -8.10 -15.67 -12.06
C MET A 1 -8.77 -16.48 -13.19
N ASP A 2 -10.11 -16.43 -13.34
CA ASP A 2 -10.83 -17.11 -14.44
C ASP A 2 -10.64 -16.35 -15.78
N GLN A 3 -10.04 -17.02 -16.76
CA GLN A 3 -9.70 -16.44 -18.08
C GLN A 3 -10.95 -15.95 -18.83
N GLN A 4 -12.09 -16.63 -18.70
CA GLN A 4 -13.32 -16.23 -19.38
C GLN A 4 -13.82 -14.87 -18.88
N LYS A 5 -13.70 -14.63 -17.57
CA LYS A 5 -14.09 -13.37 -16.94
C LYS A 5 -13.20 -12.21 -17.38
N LEU A 6 -11.89 -12.44 -17.52
CA LEU A 6 -10.94 -11.46 -18.05
C LEU A 6 -11.23 -11.09 -19.51
N ARG A 7 -11.51 -12.10 -20.35
CA ARG A 7 -11.87 -11.89 -21.77
C ARG A 7 -13.07 -10.99 -21.91
N SER A 8 -14.14 -11.28 -21.18
CA SER A 8 -15.37 -10.48 -21.20
C SER A 8 -15.12 -9.04 -20.75
N LEU A 9 -14.34 -8.86 -19.68
CA LEU A 9 -14.09 -7.54 -19.10
C LEU A 9 -13.19 -6.66 -20.01
N VAL A 10 -12.21 -7.26 -20.68
CA VAL A 10 -11.40 -6.55 -21.68
C VAL A 10 -12.25 -6.22 -22.90
N PHE A 11 -13.06 -7.17 -23.39
CA PHE A 11 -13.96 -6.91 -24.51
C PHE A 11 -14.96 -5.79 -24.21
N GLU A 12 -15.56 -5.76 -23.01
CA GLU A 12 -16.48 -4.69 -22.60
C GLU A 12 -15.81 -3.32 -22.51
N LYS A 13 -14.56 -3.25 -22.03
CA LYS A 13 -13.86 -1.98 -21.83
C LYS A 13 -13.14 -1.45 -23.06
N THR A 14 -12.66 -2.33 -23.94
CA THR A 14 -11.81 -1.94 -25.07
C THR A 14 -12.38 -2.35 -26.42
N GLY A 15 -13.41 -3.19 -26.46
CA GLY A 15 -13.97 -3.77 -27.68
C GLY A 15 -13.09 -4.86 -28.31
N VAL A 16 -11.96 -5.20 -27.69
CA VAL A 16 -10.97 -6.14 -28.26
C VAL A 16 -11.29 -7.57 -27.83
N LYS A 17 -11.42 -8.48 -28.79
CA LYS A 17 -11.54 -9.93 -28.53
C LYS A 17 -10.14 -10.52 -28.37
N ILE A 18 -9.90 -11.16 -27.24
CA ILE A 18 -8.64 -11.84 -26.91
C ILE A 18 -8.89 -13.35 -27.01
N ASP A 19 -8.02 -14.08 -27.71
CA ASP A 19 -8.12 -15.53 -27.87
C ASP A 19 -7.50 -16.30 -26.70
N SER A 20 -7.85 -17.59 -26.54
CA SER A 20 -7.42 -18.38 -25.37
C SER A 20 -5.92 -18.59 -25.30
N ASP A 21 -5.26 -18.62 -26.46
CA ASP A 21 -3.82 -18.83 -26.60
C ASP A 21 -3.03 -17.51 -26.64
N ASP A 22 -3.69 -16.39 -26.32
CA ASP A 22 -3.07 -15.07 -26.37
C ASP A 22 -1.99 -14.92 -25.27
N PRO A 23 -0.77 -14.44 -25.60
CA PRO A 23 0.30 -14.21 -24.63
C PRO A 23 -0.10 -13.27 -23.47
N ILE A 24 -1.15 -12.46 -23.62
CA ILE A 24 -1.71 -11.64 -22.54
C ILE A 24 -2.11 -12.51 -21.33
N PHE A 25 -2.65 -13.72 -21.54
CA PHE A 25 -3.01 -14.62 -20.44
C PHE A 25 -1.78 -15.18 -19.72
N ALA A 26 -0.70 -15.47 -20.45
CA ALA A 26 0.56 -15.89 -19.86
C ALA A 26 1.18 -14.77 -18.99
N LEU A 27 1.11 -13.52 -19.46
CA LEU A 27 1.59 -12.35 -18.70
C LEU A 27 0.74 -12.11 -17.44
N VAL A 28 -0.58 -12.21 -17.55
CA VAL A 28 -1.47 -12.07 -16.39
C VAL A 28 -1.21 -13.19 -15.38
N ALA A 29 -1.08 -14.44 -15.82
CA ALA A 29 -0.76 -15.57 -14.95
C ALA A 29 0.62 -15.42 -14.28
N LEU A 30 1.62 -14.95 -15.01
CA LEU A 30 2.95 -14.67 -14.46
C LEU A 30 2.89 -13.55 -13.42
N ASN A 31 2.19 -12.45 -13.71
CA ASN A 31 2.01 -11.37 -12.76
C ASN A 31 1.28 -11.85 -11.50
N GLU A 32 0.22 -12.63 -11.64
CA GLU A 32 -0.52 -13.22 -10.51
C GLU A 32 0.38 -14.12 -9.66
N ALA A 33 1.19 -14.98 -10.28
CA ALA A 33 2.11 -15.86 -9.56
C ALA A 33 3.18 -15.06 -8.80
N VAL A 34 3.80 -14.07 -9.45
CA VAL A 34 4.81 -13.21 -8.82
C VAL A 34 4.22 -12.36 -7.70
N LEU A 35 3.01 -11.80 -7.90
CA LEU A 35 2.30 -11.04 -6.88
C LEU A 35 1.97 -11.90 -5.67
N ALA A 36 1.44 -13.11 -5.87
CA ALA A 36 1.14 -14.05 -4.79
C ALA A 36 2.40 -14.40 -4.00
N GLU A 37 3.48 -14.78 -4.69
CA GLU A 37 4.76 -15.10 -4.04
C GLU A 37 5.34 -13.92 -3.26
N THR A 38 5.25 -12.70 -3.80
CA THR A 38 5.77 -11.50 -3.14
C THR A 38 4.96 -11.19 -1.87
N VAL A 39 3.63 -11.27 -1.96
CA VAL A 39 2.74 -11.05 -0.81
C VAL A 39 2.98 -12.10 0.27
N GLU A 40 3.13 -13.36 -0.09
CA GLU A 40 3.45 -14.45 0.87
C GLU A 40 4.77 -14.19 1.60
N ARG A 41 5.83 -13.86 0.86
CA ARG A 41 7.14 -13.49 1.46
C ARG A 41 7.01 -12.29 2.39
N GLN A 42 6.21 -11.29 1.99
CA GLN A 42 6.03 -10.08 2.77
C GLN A 42 5.24 -10.32 4.07
N ILE A 43 4.20 -11.16 4.02
CA ILE A 43 3.46 -11.59 5.21
C ILE A 43 4.39 -12.34 6.17
N ALA A 44 5.21 -13.27 5.65
CA ALA A 44 6.16 -14.02 6.47
C ALA A 44 7.17 -13.09 7.19
N LEU A 45 7.66 -12.06 6.50
CA LEU A 45 8.54 -11.05 7.09
C LEU A 45 7.82 -10.20 8.15
N LEU A 46 6.58 -9.78 7.89
CA LEU A 46 5.76 -9.03 8.84
C LEU A 46 5.46 -9.87 10.09
N ASP A 47 5.14 -11.15 9.96
CA ASP A 47 4.89 -12.05 11.08
C ASP A 47 6.15 -12.29 11.92
N ALA A 48 7.32 -12.36 11.29
CA ALA A 48 8.61 -12.41 11.99
C ALA A 48 8.86 -11.11 12.78
N ALA A 49 8.71 -9.96 12.13
CA ALA A 49 8.89 -8.64 12.76
C ALA A 49 7.89 -8.41 13.90
N THR A 50 6.63 -8.82 13.73
CA THR A 50 5.57 -8.70 14.74
C THR A 50 5.86 -9.57 15.96
N ARG A 51 6.35 -10.80 15.74
CA ARG A 51 6.77 -11.69 16.84
C ARG A 51 7.94 -11.11 17.62
N GLU A 52 8.93 -10.55 16.93
CA GLU A 52 10.08 -9.91 17.55
C GLU A 52 9.64 -8.67 18.35
N LEU A 53 8.80 -7.81 17.76
CA LEU A 53 8.25 -6.65 18.46
C LEU A 53 7.43 -7.05 19.69
N ALA A 54 6.63 -8.12 19.61
CA ALA A 54 5.87 -8.64 20.74
C ALA A 54 6.77 -9.23 21.83
N ALA A 55 7.91 -9.83 21.46
CA ALA A 55 8.92 -10.27 22.43
C ALA A 55 9.56 -9.07 23.13
N GLN A 56 9.92 -8.03 22.38
CA GLN A 56 10.49 -6.79 22.92
C GLN A 56 9.50 -6.05 23.82
N ALA A 57 8.21 -5.99 23.47
CA ALA A 57 7.17 -5.41 24.31
C ALA A 57 7.00 -6.16 25.64
N ARG A 58 7.03 -7.51 25.61
CA ARG A 58 7.02 -8.32 26.83
C ARG A 58 8.27 -8.10 27.68
N ALA A 59 9.45 -8.04 27.05
CA ALA A 59 10.71 -7.78 27.74
C ALA A 59 10.77 -6.37 28.35
N ALA A 60 10.17 -5.37 27.68
CA ALA A 60 10.01 -4.01 28.18
C ALA A 60 8.91 -3.88 29.26
N GLY A 61 8.26 -4.99 29.65
CA GLY A 61 7.23 -5.01 30.69
C GLY A 61 5.91 -4.33 30.29
N SER A 62 5.67 -4.06 29.00
CA SER A 62 4.47 -3.34 28.54
C SER A 62 3.25 -4.25 28.33
N LEU A 63 3.42 -5.57 28.38
CA LEU A 63 2.34 -6.55 28.26
C LEU A 63 2.33 -7.51 29.46
N THR A 64 1.58 -7.15 30.50
CA THR A 64 1.29 -8.05 31.62
C THR A 64 0.36 -9.16 31.12
N PRO A 65 0.68 -10.46 31.30
CA PRO A 65 -0.26 -11.54 31.02
C PRO A 65 -1.50 -11.37 31.91
N LEU A 66 -2.69 -11.31 31.32
CA LEU A 66 -3.93 -11.28 32.09
C LEU A 66 -4.11 -12.67 32.75
N PRO A 67 -4.18 -12.78 34.08
CA PRO A 67 -4.53 -14.06 34.72
C PRO A 67 -5.99 -14.43 34.38
N PRO A 68 -6.37 -15.72 34.44
CA PRO A 68 -7.77 -16.09 34.32
C PRO A 68 -8.54 -15.49 35.50
N LEU A 69 -9.43 -14.55 35.20
CA LEU A 69 -10.24 -13.85 36.21
C LEU A 69 -11.25 -14.83 36.83
N PRO A 70 -11.34 -14.92 38.17
CA PRO A 70 -12.55 -15.40 38.82
C PRO A 70 -13.70 -14.46 38.46
N GLN A 71 -14.82 -15.03 38.02
CA GLN A 71 -16.03 -14.28 37.70
C GLN A 71 -16.63 -13.69 38.99
N ALA A 72 -16.18 -12.50 39.38
CA ALA A 72 -16.71 -11.74 40.50
C ALA A 72 -17.72 -10.71 39.98
N ALA A 73 -18.87 -10.65 40.65
CA ALA A 73 -19.98 -9.74 40.35
C ALA A 73 -19.52 -8.29 40.20
N ALA A 74 -20.05 -7.61 39.19
CA ALA A 74 -19.72 -6.23 38.85
C ALA A 74 -20.13 -5.25 39.97
N PRO A 75 -19.21 -4.42 40.49
CA PRO A 75 -19.59 -3.13 41.04
C PRO A 75 -19.74 -2.12 39.89
N ALA A 76 -20.77 -1.28 39.97
CA ALA A 76 -20.95 -0.16 39.04
C ALA A 76 -19.75 0.81 39.16
N GLU A 77 -18.94 0.91 38.10
CA GLU A 77 -17.83 1.84 38.00
C GLU A 77 -18.35 3.27 37.76
N ALA A 78 -18.17 4.14 38.74
CA ALA A 78 -18.10 5.58 38.49
C ALA A 78 -16.81 5.88 37.69
N PRO A 79 -16.81 6.84 36.74
CA PRO A 79 -15.63 7.15 35.95
C PRO A 79 -14.50 7.62 36.86
N ALA A 80 -13.46 6.79 36.99
CA ALA A 80 -12.28 7.12 37.76
C ALA A 80 -11.58 8.33 37.12
N ALA A 81 -11.45 9.42 37.88
CA ALA A 81 -10.70 10.59 37.43
C ALA A 81 -9.21 10.24 37.33
N PHE A 82 -8.58 10.55 36.19
CA PHE A 82 -7.16 10.30 35.95
C PHE A 82 -6.28 10.93 37.03
N THR A 83 -5.50 10.10 37.70
CA THR A 83 -4.56 10.55 38.72
C THR A 83 -3.39 11.31 38.06
N PRO A 84 -2.66 12.18 38.80
CA PRO A 84 -1.46 12.83 38.26
C PRO A 84 -0.38 11.85 37.81
N ARG A 85 -0.35 10.63 38.36
CA ARG A 85 0.54 9.55 37.90
C ARG A 85 0.13 9.04 36.52
N ASP A 86 -1.17 8.86 36.28
CA ASP A 86 -1.69 8.42 34.98
C ASP A 86 -1.40 9.45 33.89
N LYS A 87 -1.53 10.75 34.21
CA LYS A 87 -1.17 11.82 33.27
C LYS A 87 0.32 11.80 32.90
N ARG A 88 1.22 11.52 33.87
CA ARG A 88 2.66 11.38 33.61
C ARG A 88 2.97 10.16 32.76
N LEU A 89 2.31 9.03 33.02
CA LEU A 89 2.45 7.81 32.22
C LEU A 89 1.93 8.01 30.80
N LEU A 90 0.79 8.68 30.64
CA LEU A 90 0.19 8.97 29.34
C LEU A 90 1.06 9.96 28.54
N ALA A 91 1.65 10.96 29.20
CA ALA A 91 2.61 11.86 28.57
C ALA A 91 3.89 11.11 28.13
N ALA A 92 4.43 10.23 28.97
CA ALA A 92 5.58 9.41 28.62
C ALA A 92 5.28 8.47 27.43
N ALA A 93 4.12 7.81 27.44
CA ALA A 93 3.67 6.96 26.34
C ALA A 93 3.50 7.75 25.04
N ALA A 94 2.94 8.96 25.10
CA ALA A 94 2.80 9.84 23.95
C ALA A 94 4.16 10.22 23.35
N VAL A 95 5.15 10.57 24.18
CA VAL A 95 6.51 10.89 23.73
C VAL A 95 7.17 9.69 23.07
N ILE A 96 7.08 8.49 23.67
CA ILE A 96 7.62 7.25 23.10
C ILE A 96 6.97 6.97 21.75
N CYS A 97 5.64 7.09 21.65
CA CYS A 97 4.90 6.86 20.41
C CYS A 97 5.37 7.80 19.29
N VAL A 98 5.52 9.10 19.59
CA VAL A 98 6.02 10.09 18.62
C VAL A 98 7.46 9.79 18.19
N LEU A 99 8.34 9.44 19.13
CA LEU A 99 9.73 9.08 18.81
C LEU A 99 9.82 7.82 17.93
N SER A 100 9.04 6.79 18.24
CA SER A 100 8.99 5.55 17.45
C SER A 100 8.45 5.81 16.04
N ALA A 101 7.40 6.63 15.90
CA ALA A 101 6.88 7.03 14.60
C ALA A 101 7.91 7.82 13.78
N ALA A 102 8.61 8.77 14.41
CA ALA A 102 9.67 9.54 13.76
C ALA A 102 10.83 8.65 13.30
N LEU A 103 11.25 7.69 14.12
CA LEU A 103 12.31 6.75 13.78
C LEU A 103 11.91 5.82 12.63
N ALA A 104 10.66 5.34 12.62
CA ALA A 104 10.15 4.51 11.54
C ALA A 104 10.07 5.28 10.21
N LEU A 105 9.57 6.52 10.24
CA LEU A 105 9.53 7.39 9.06
C LEU A 105 10.93 7.76 8.55
N ALA A 106 11.87 8.05 9.45
CA ALA A 106 13.25 8.31 9.09
C ALA A 106 13.92 7.06 8.49
N GLY A 107 13.68 5.87 9.06
CA GLY A 107 14.14 4.60 8.50
C GLY A 107 13.58 4.34 7.10
N GLN A 108 12.29 4.58 6.89
CA GLN A 108 11.67 4.51 5.56
C GLN A 108 12.30 5.51 4.60
N ALA A 109 12.54 6.76 5.00
CA ALA A 109 13.15 7.77 4.13
C ALA A 109 14.62 7.45 3.75
N LEU A 110 15.36 6.78 4.64
CA LEU A 110 16.76 6.39 4.39
C LEU A 110 16.90 5.10 3.57
N LEU A 111 16.00 4.12 3.76
CA LEU A 111 16.05 2.83 3.07
C LEU A 111 15.24 2.82 1.77
N PHE A 112 14.15 3.56 1.71
CA PHE A 112 13.32 3.72 0.51
C PHE A 112 13.52 5.11 -0.07
N LYS A 113 14.35 5.18 -1.10
CA LYS A 113 14.44 6.34 -2.00
C LYS A 113 13.07 6.48 -2.68
N PRO A 114 12.32 7.59 -2.50
CA PRO A 114 11.01 7.73 -3.13
C PRO A 114 11.21 7.78 -4.65
N ALA A 115 10.81 6.71 -5.33
CA ALA A 115 10.68 6.68 -6.79
C ALA A 115 9.42 7.45 -7.18
N ALA A 116 9.45 8.77 -6.98
CA ALA A 116 8.46 9.68 -7.52
C ALA A 116 9.20 10.73 -8.35
N THR A 117 9.62 10.34 -9.55
CA THR A 117 9.75 11.34 -10.61
C THR A 117 8.35 11.58 -11.14
N PRO A 118 7.75 12.78 -10.99
CA PRO A 118 6.66 13.13 -11.87
C PRO A 118 7.22 13.03 -13.29
N VAL A 119 6.55 12.26 -14.15
CA VAL A 119 6.90 12.22 -15.57
C VAL A 119 6.66 13.61 -16.13
N GLN A 120 7.69 14.45 -16.14
CA GLN A 120 7.67 15.75 -16.77
C GLN A 120 7.73 15.48 -18.27
N TYR A 121 6.57 15.52 -18.93
CA TYR A 121 6.49 15.42 -20.37
C TYR A 121 7.20 16.62 -20.98
N ASP A 122 8.40 16.39 -21.51
CA ASP A 122 9.18 17.39 -22.22
C ASP A 122 8.45 17.74 -23.53
N ALA A 123 7.84 18.92 -23.56
CA ALA A 123 7.05 19.41 -24.69
C ALA A 123 7.85 19.39 -26.00
N ALA A 124 9.18 19.54 -25.94
CA ALA A 124 10.05 19.48 -27.11
C ALA A 124 10.17 18.05 -27.68
N LYS A 125 10.17 17.02 -26.81
CA LYS A 125 10.15 15.62 -27.26
C LYS A 125 8.79 15.25 -27.85
N LEU A 126 7.71 15.75 -27.26
CA LEU A 126 6.36 15.53 -27.76
C LEU A 126 6.17 16.18 -29.14
N ALA A 127 6.66 17.41 -29.34
CA ALA A 127 6.65 18.09 -30.63
C ALA A 127 7.45 17.34 -31.70
N ARG A 128 8.62 16.79 -31.35
CA ARG A 128 9.42 15.95 -32.26
C ARG A 128 8.75 14.62 -32.59
N ALA A 129 8.04 14.01 -31.65
CA ALA A 129 7.27 12.79 -31.88
C ALA A 129 6.09 13.05 -32.81
N ILE A 130 5.35 14.14 -32.61
CA ILE A 130 4.28 14.59 -33.52
C ILE A 130 4.83 14.89 -34.92
N ALA A 131 6.02 15.50 -35.00
CA ALA A 131 6.72 15.77 -36.26
C ALA A 131 7.27 14.52 -36.97
N LYS A 132 7.17 13.32 -36.37
CA LYS A 132 7.47 12.03 -37.01
C LYS A 132 6.21 11.25 -37.42
N ILE A 133 5.03 11.68 -36.98
CA ILE A 133 3.75 11.04 -37.32
C ILE A 133 3.32 11.43 -38.75
N ASP A 134 2.62 10.55 -39.44
CA ASP A 134 2.09 10.75 -40.79
C ASP A 134 1.19 12.01 -40.90
N PRO A 135 1.27 12.80 -41.99
CA PRO A 135 0.53 14.07 -42.12
C PRO A 135 -0.98 13.94 -41.91
N LYS A 136 -1.58 12.80 -42.27
CA LYS A 136 -3.03 12.58 -42.10
C LYS A 136 -3.42 12.47 -40.62
N SER A 137 -2.59 11.84 -39.81
CA SER A 137 -2.80 11.69 -38.37
C SER A 137 -2.54 13.00 -37.61
N ARG A 138 -1.64 13.86 -38.11
CA ARG A 138 -1.45 15.21 -37.54
C ARG A 138 -2.67 16.10 -37.72
N ALA A 139 -3.30 16.05 -38.89
CA ALA A 139 -4.50 16.83 -39.17
C ALA A 139 -5.68 16.43 -38.26
N LEU A 140 -5.85 15.13 -38.00
CA LEU A 140 -6.88 14.62 -37.07
C LEU A 140 -6.62 15.03 -35.62
N LEU A 141 -5.37 15.01 -35.17
CA LEU A 141 -5.01 15.45 -33.81
C LEU A 141 -5.21 16.96 -33.61
N GLN A 142 -4.87 17.77 -34.62
CA GLN A 142 -5.12 19.22 -34.56
C GLN A 142 -6.62 19.56 -34.60
N ALA A 143 -7.41 18.78 -35.33
CA ALA A 143 -8.86 18.93 -35.36
C ALA A 143 -9.52 18.56 -34.01
N GLU A 144 -9.02 17.54 -33.32
CA GLU A 144 -9.45 17.17 -31.96
C GLU A 144 -9.07 18.23 -30.92
N LEU A 145 -7.84 18.80 -31.01
CA LEU A 145 -7.36 19.85 -30.09
C LEU A 145 -8.07 21.21 -30.25
N GLN A 146 -8.71 21.47 -31.40
CA GLN A 146 -9.48 22.69 -31.65
C GLN A 146 -10.96 22.55 -31.31
N LYS A 147 -11.40 21.38 -30.81
CA LYS A 147 -12.78 21.19 -30.38
C LYS A 147 -12.93 21.74 -28.95
N PRO A 148 -13.81 22.73 -28.71
CA PRO A 148 -13.99 23.32 -27.39
C PRO A 148 -14.63 22.35 -26.39
#